data_AF-A0A524BJG8-F1
#
_entry.id   AF-A0A524BJG8-F1
#
_cell.length_a   1.000
_cell.length_b   1.000
_cell.length_c   1.000
_cell.angle_alpha   90.00
_cell.angle_beta   90.00
_cell.angle_gamma   90.00
#
_symmetry.space_group_name_H-M   'P 1'
#
loop_
_entity.id
_entity.type
_entity.pdbx_description
1 polymer ?
#
loop_
_entity_poly.entity_id
_entity_poly.type
_entity_poly.pdbx_seq_one_letter_code
_entity_poly.pdbx_strand_id
1 'polypeptide(L)'
;MRRLVAAFSIALIAACSPGGDAVPSPTPSTSSASPSPSPTAAPIPAPVRPGSARSQVIIVQRAEDASLVSGGDPIRLTVARTQNEASWFTGPPQRLAGTMSTEQALLSLGWRPADDGTTSAIAQPGPSGLLSTANGDIAFSVLRANVRPDGTLVLDIRPLGPEPATVSSFGPVVLTLDGVAGAVDVVREVAPGISTRVIVTGKRNQQAVVQIVGPDGIVQESTFIAIDRPSAGIIGDVIGTDAQLSDIVVSLIPPRRERLGSVTLTAQMTVGDKESTLSQVIARWSLPVND
;
A
#
# COMPACT_ATOMS: atom_id res chain seq x y z
N MET A 1 -51.08 25.46 -12.64
CA MET A 1 -52.00 25.02 -13.72
C MET A 1 -51.14 24.79 -14.96
N ARG A 2 -51.08 23.67 -15.67
CA ARG A 2 -51.90 22.47 -15.83
C ARG A 2 -50.96 21.26 -16.01
N ARG A 3 -51.40 20.10 -15.51
CA ARG A 3 -50.87 18.77 -15.83
C ARG A 3 -51.23 18.43 -17.28
N LEU A 4 -50.40 17.62 -17.95
CA LEU A 4 -50.94 16.62 -18.88
C LEU A 4 -50.18 15.31 -18.72
N VAL A 5 -50.96 14.28 -18.42
CA VAL A 5 -50.66 12.86 -18.33
C VAL A 5 -51.00 12.27 -19.70
N ALA A 6 -50.21 11.33 -20.21
CA ALA A 6 -50.67 10.36 -21.19
C ALA A 6 -50.06 8.99 -20.86
N ALA A 7 -50.94 8.10 -20.44
CA ALA A 7 -50.75 6.67 -20.25
C ALA A 7 -51.12 5.92 -21.55
N PHE A 8 -51.09 4.58 -21.47
CA PHE A 8 -51.50 3.54 -22.43
C PHE A 8 -50.37 3.01 -23.34
N SER A 9 -50.18 1.71 -23.57
CA SER A 9 -50.82 0.51 -23.01
C SER A 9 -50.03 -0.75 -23.39
N ILE A 10 -50.27 -1.80 -22.60
CA ILE A 10 -49.83 -3.19 -22.77
C ILE A 10 -50.52 -3.83 -23.98
N ALA A 11 -49.78 -4.61 -24.77
CA ALA A 11 -50.34 -5.58 -25.72
C ALA A 11 -49.90 -6.99 -25.33
N LEU A 12 -50.87 -7.74 -24.83
CA LEU A 12 -50.86 -9.18 -24.58
C LEU A 12 -51.06 -9.89 -25.93
N ILE A 13 -50.20 -10.86 -26.28
CA ILE A 13 -50.49 -11.82 -27.35
C ILE A 13 -50.45 -13.22 -26.74
N ALA A 14 -51.59 -13.89 -26.84
CA ALA A 14 -51.82 -15.27 -26.45
C ALA A 14 -52.22 -16.10 -27.68
N ALA A 15 -52.07 -17.43 -27.53
CA ALA A 15 -52.51 -18.55 -28.39
C ALA A 15 -51.52 -18.92 -29.52
N CYS A 16 -51.20 -20.19 -29.82
CA CYS A 16 -51.90 -21.47 -29.66
C CYS A 16 -50.89 -22.63 -29.46
N SER A 17 -51.25 -23.64 -28.67
CA SER A 17 -50.73 -25.02 -28.79
C SER A 17 -51.57 -25.82 -29.80
N PRO A 18 -50.99 -26.82 -30.47
CA PRO A 18 -51.14 -28.24 -30.07
C PRO A 18 -49.77 -28.97 -30.16
N GLY A 19 -49.48 -30.14 -29.61
CA GLY A 19 -50.18 -31.19 -28.88
C GLY A 19 -49.26 -32.43 -28.96
N GLY A 20 -49.08 -33.16 -27.85
CA GLY A 20 -48.51 -34.51 -27.82
C GLY A 20 -46.99 -34.65 -27.93
N ASP A 21 -46.31 -34.81 -26.79
CA ASP A 21 -45.57 -36.04 -26.46
C ASP A 21 -44.94 -35.93 -25.06
N ALA A 22 -44.97 -37.04 -24.32
CA ALA A 22 -44.61 -37.12 -22.91
C ALA A 22 -43.13 -36.75 -22.66
N VAL A 23 -42.89 -35.81 -21.73
CA VAL A 23 -41.55 -35.47 -21.23
C VAL A 23 -41.51 -35.76 -19.72
N PRO A 24 -40.52 -36.51 -19.21
CA PRO A 24 -40.46 -36.90 -17.80
C PRO A 24 -40.20 -35.70 -16.89
N SER A 25 -40.80 -35.72 -15.69
CA SER A 25 -40.57 -34.73 -14.63
C SER A 25 -39.09 -34.66 -14.24
N PRO A 26 -38.48 -33.46 -14.11
CA PRO A 26 -37.13 -33.36 -13.58
C PRO A 26 -37.16 -33.52 -12.06
N THR A 27 -36.46 -34.54 -11.56
CA THR A 27 -36.04 -34.66 -10.17
C THR A 27 -35.16 -33.47 -9.79
N PRO A 28 -35.30 -32.84 -8.61
CA PRO A 28 -34.40 -31.79 -8.19
C PRO A 28 -33.02 -32.40 -7.91
N SER A 29 -32.06 -32.18 -8.81
CA SER A 29 -30.66 -32.46 -8.53
C SER A 29 -30.15 -31.40 -7.56
N THR A 30 -29.91 -31.78 -6.30
CA THR A 30 -29.05 -31.00 -5.40
C THR A 30 -27.62 -31.14 -5.91
N SER A 31 -27.25 -30.30 -6.88
CA SER A 31 -25.85 -30.06 -7.19
C SER A 31 -25.23 -29.39 -5.97
N SER A 32 -24.51 -30.17 -5.16
CA SER A 32 -23.59 -29.62 -4.18
C SER A 32 -22.56 -28.80 -4.96
N ALA A 33 -22.73 -27.48 -4.98
CA ALA A 33 -21.73 -26.57 -5.49
C ALA A 33 -20.46 -26.84 -4.68
N SER A 34 -19.43 -27.34 -5.36
CA SER A 34 -18.10 -27.48 -4.79
C SER A 34 -17.68 -26.11 -4.28
N PRO A 35 -17.28 -25.95 -3.00
CA PRO A 35 -16.84 -24.65 -2.51
C PRO A 35 -15.67 -24.19 -3.37
N SER A 36 -15.79 -22.97 -3.88
CA SER A 36 -14.70 -22.29 -4.59
C SER A 36 -13.46 -22.34 -3.69
N PRO A 37 -12.27 -22.74 -4.19
CA PRO A 37 -11.08 -22.76 -3.36
C PRO A 37 -10.85 -21.34 -2.83
N SER A 38 -10.73 -21.21 -1.51
CA SER A 38 -10.29 -19.97 -0.88
C SER A 38 -9.01 -19.51 -1.58
N PRO A 39 -8.84 -18.21 -1.86
CA PRO A 39 -7.60 -17.71 -2.44
C PRO A 39 -6.47 -18.13 -1.51
N THR A 40 -5.65 -19.07 -1.98
CA THR A 40 -4.45 -19.48 -1.27
C THR A 40 -3.56 -18.25 -1.28
N ALA A 41 -3.36 -17.63 -0.11
CA ALA A 41 -2.41 -16.54 0.05
C ALA A 41 -1.07 -17.01 -0.51
N ALA A 42 -0.73 -16.52 -1.71
CA ALA A 42 0.47 -16.97 -2.39
C ALA A 42 1.68 -16.57 -1.55
N PRO A 43 2.65 -17.48 -1.28
CA PRO A 43 3.80 -17.19 -0.44
C PRO A 43 4.49 -15.91 -0.91
N ILE A 44 4.84 -15.02 0.01
CA ILE A 44 5.54 -13.77 -0.29
C ILE A 44 6.85 -14.12 -1.04
N PRO A 45 7.12 -13.52 -2.21
CA PRO A 45 8.26 -13.93 -3.03
C PRO A 45 9.57 -13.51 -2.35
N ALA A 46 10.65 -14.25 -2.65
CA ALA A 46 11.99 -13.86 -2.21
C ALA A 46 12.33 -12.46 -2.77
N PRO A 47 12.94 -11.56 -1.98
CA PRO A 47 13.21 -10.21 -2.45
C PRO A 47 14.21 -10.26 -3.62
N VAL A 48 13.94 -9.48 -4.67
CA VAL A 48 14.79 -9.36 -5.86
C VAL A 48 15.70 -8.14 -5.70
N ARG A 49 16.93 -8.16 -6.24
CA ARG A 49 17.95 -7.12 -5.99
C ARG A 49 17.70 -5.83 -6.78
N PRO A 50 17.64 -4.68 -6.08
CA PRO A 50 18.46 -3.52 -6.47
C PRO A 50 19.37 -3.05 -5.32
N GLY A 51 20.57 -2.58 -5.68
CA GLY A 51 21.51 -1.86 -4.79
C GLY A 51 22.25 -2.71 -3.75
N SER A 52 23.58 -2.78 -3.81
CA SER A 52 24.40 -3.39 -2.74
C SER A 52 24.56 -2.47 -1.50
N ALA A 53 23.76 -1.43 -1.38
CA ALA A 53 23.94 -0.42 -0.33
C ALA A 53 23.32 -0.91 0.97
N ARG A 54 24.09 -0.79 2.05
CA ARG A 54 23.65 -1.15 3.41
C ARG A 54 22.52 -0.19 3.84
N SER A 55 21.51 -0.70 4.54
CA SER A 55 20.42 0.06 5.18
C SER A 55 19.36 0.70 4.27
N GLN A 56 18.86 -0.02 3.25
CA GLN A 56 17.79 0.47 2.37
C GLN A 56 16.39 -0.05 2.75
N VAL A 57 15.36 0.80 2.67
CA VAL A 57 13.95 0.33 2.58
C VAL A 57 13.75 -0.23 1.18
N ILE A 58 13.29 -1.48 1.12
CA ILE A 58 12.91 -2.14 -0.12
C ILE A 58 11.41 -2.37 -0.09
N ILE A 59 10.71 -1.88 -1.09
CA ILE A 59 9.28 -2.09 -1.29
C ILE A 59 9.10 -3.13 -2.39
N VAL A 60 8.29 -4.16 -2.13
CA VAL A 60 7.91 -5.18 -3.10
C VAL A 60 6.40 -5.18 -3.24
N GLN A 61 5.93 -4.99 -4.46
CA GLN A 61 4.51 -4.93 -4.79
C GLN A 61 4.19 -5.93 -5.88
N ARG A 62 3.15 -6.73 -5.65
CA ARG A 62 2.56 -7.61 -6.67
C ARG A 62 1.45 -6.88 -7.40
N ALA A 63 1.38 -7.09 -8.70
CA ALA A 63 0.31 -6.56 -9.52
C ALA A 63 -0.21 -7.64 -10.48
N GLU A 64 -1.52 -7.62 -10.72
CA GLU A 64 -2.14 -8.54 -11.68
C GLU A 64 -1.75 -8.20 -13.12
N ASP A 65 -1.44 -6.93 -13.38
CA ASP A 65 -1.02 -6.48 -14.70
C ASP A 65 -0.09 -5.25 -14.62
N ALA A 66 0.78 -5.14 -15.61
CA ALA A 66 1.52 -3.92 -15.89
C ALA A 66 1.62 -3.67 -17.39
N SER A 67 1.64 -2.41 -17.79
CA SER A 67 1.85 -1.98 -19.17
C SER A 67 2.96 -0.95 -19.24
N LEU A 68 3.64 -0.91 -20.38
CA LEU A 68 4.73 0.01 -20.65
C LEU A 68 4.51 0.68 -22.00
N VAL A 69 4.56 2.00 -22.02
CA VAL A 69 4.49 2.80 -23.24
C VAL A 69 5.87 3.40 -23.49
N SER A 70 6.58 2.83 -24.46
CA SER A 70 7.87 3.32 -24.96
C SER A 70 7.61 4.30 -26.12
N GLY A 71 8.28 5.45 -26.13
CA GLY A 71 8.01 6.48 -27.14
C GLY A 71 8.39 7.92 -26.79
N GLY A 72 9.01 8.13 -25.62
CA GLY A 72 9.57 9.41 -25.19
C GLY A 72 10.42 9.24 -23.93
N ASP A 73 11.21 10.26 -23.58
CA ASP A 73 11.86 10.38 -22.27
C ASP A 73 11.03 11.36 -21.42
N PRO A 74 10.24 10.89 -20.44
CA PRO A 74 10.32 9.57 -19.78
C PRO A 74 9.41 8.47 -20.37
N ILE A 75 9.79 7.20 -20.11
CA ILE A 75 8.95 6.03 -20.38
C ILE A 75 7.88 5.91 -19.30
N ARG A 76 6.65 5.56 -19.67
CA ARG A 76 5.56 5.36 -18.70
C ARG A 76 5.32 3.89 -18.41
N LEU A 77 5.45 3.51 -17.14
CA LEU A 77 5.07 2.23 -16.57
C LEU A 77 3.78 2.38 -15.76
N THR A 78 2.75 1.62 -16.11
CA THR A 78 1.48 1.58 -15.37
C THR A 78 1.34 0.21 -14.72
N VAL A 79 1.16 0.17 -13.41
CA VAL A 79 1.02 -1.05 -12.61
C VAL A 79 -0.39 -1.06 -12.03
N ALA A 80 -1.24 -1.95 -12.53
CA ALA A 80 -2.68 -1.95 -12.26
C ALA A 80 -3.08 -3.09 -11.32
N ARG A 81 -4.21 -2.90 -10.62
CA ARG A 81 -4.84 -3.91 -9.75
C ARG A 81 -3.84 -4.51 -8.77
N THR A 82 -3.05 -3.63 -8.19
CA THR A 82 -2.26 -3.98 -7.03
C THR A 82 -3.26 -4.20 -5.90
N GLN A 83 -3.05 -5.14 -5.01
CA GLN A 83 -3.93 -5.34 -3.84
C GLN A 83 -3.90 -4.15 -2.85
N ASN A 84 -3.45 -2.98 -3.32
CA ASN A 84 -3.08 -1.75 -2.62
C ASN A 84 -2.15 -1.97 -1.45
N GLU A 85 -1.47 -3.12 -1.42
CA GLU A 85 -0.58 -3.54 -0.36
C GLU A 85 0.78 -3.84 -0.95
N ALA A 86 1.82 -3.35 -0.28
CA ALA A 86 3.20 -3.62 -0.59
C ALA A 86 3.89 -4.21 0.64
N SER A 87 4.70 -5.23 0.43
CA SER A 87 5.60 -5.75 1.45
C SER A 87 6.83 -4.86 1.52
N TRP A 88 7.35 -4.61 2.71
CA TRP A 88 8.58 -3.86 2.88
C TRP A 88 9.61 -4.59 3.72
N PHE A 89 10.87 -4.37 3.36
CA PHE A 89 12.03 -5.06 3.92
C PHE A 89 13.06 -4.04 4.37
N THR A 90 13.80 -4.40 5.42
CA THR A 90 14.98 -3.66 5.88
C THR A 90 16.24 -4.16 5.16
N GLY A 91 17.30 -3.34 5.16
CA GLY A 91 18.55 -3.65 4.46
C GLY A 91 19.23 -4.98 4.89
N PRO A 92 20.32 -5.39 4.23
CA PRO A 92 20.88 -6.73 4.38
C PRO A 92 21.20 -7.14 5.84
N PRO A 93 20.83 -8.37 6.29
CA PRO A 93 20.02 -9.34 5.57
C PRO A 93 18.56 -8.87 5.46
N GLN A 94 17.98 -8.93 4.25
CA GLN A 94 16.61 -8.53 4.02
C GLN A 94 15.66 -9.34 4.89
N ARG A 95 14.96 -8.65 5.79
CA ARG A 95 13.92 -9.25 6.63
C ARG A 95 12.61 -8.56 6.30
N LEU A 96 11.58 -9.34 6.01
CA LEU A 96 10.23 -8.82 5.88
C LEU A 96 9.91 -8.14 7.20
N ALA A 97 9.73 -6.83 7.14
CA ALA A 97 9.40 -6.06 8.31
C ALA A 97 7.88 -6.01 8.42
N GLY A 98 7.16 -5.71 7.34
CA GLY A 98 5.70 -5.81 7.33
C GLY A 98 5.10 -5.50 5.97
N THR A 99 3.84 -5.11 5.98
CA THR A 99 3.11 -4.62 4.82
C THR A 99 2.57 -3.22 5.07
N MET A 100 2.34 -2.45 4.01
CA MET A 100 1.75 -1.11 4.07
C MET A 100 0.99 -0.83 2.77
N SER A 101 0.19 0.24 2.74
CA SER A 101 -0.48 0.61 1.50
C SER A 101 0.52 1.05 0.42
N THR A 102 0.18 0.90 -0.85
CA THR A 102 1.02 1.39 -1.96
C THR A 102 1.35 2.88 -1.81
N GLU A 103 0.37 3.69 -1.40
CA GLU A 103 0.57 5.10 -1.12
C GLU A 103 1.58 5.34 0.00
N GLN A 104 1.46 4.61 1.11
CA GLN A 104 2.41 4.68 2.21
C GLN A 104 3.81 4.22 1.82
N ALA A 105 3.91 3.24 0.92
CA ALA A 105 5.17 2.80 0.37
C ALA A 105 5.84 3.91 -0.45
N LEU A 106 5.07 4.63 -1.29
CA LEU A 106 5.59 5.80 -2.01
C LEU A 106 6.03 6.90 -1.03
N LEU A 107 5.19 7.23 -0.04
CA LEU A 107 5.47 8.24 0.99
C LEU A 107 6.73 7.88 1.80
N SER A 108 6.89 6.60 2.16
CA SER A 108 8.08 6.07 2.84
C SER A 108 9.34 6.28 2.00
N LEU A 109 9.23 6.14 0.69
CA LEU A 109 10.32 6.39 -0.25
C LEU A 109 10.55 7.89 -0.51
N GLY A 110 9.82 8.77 0.18
CA GLY A 110 9.90 10.22 0.07
C GLY A 110 9.12 10.80 -1.11
N TRP A 111 8.27 10.01 -1.76
CA TRP A 111 7.48 10.43 -2.92
C TRP A 111 6.13 10.96 -2.46
N ARG A 112 5.67 12.01 -3.12
CA ARG A 112 4.37 12.61 -2.86
C ARG A 112 3.44 12.31 -4.02
N PRO A 113 2.26 11.69 -3.80
CA PRO A 113 1.20 11.72 -4.80
C PRO A 113 0.93 13.18 -5.19
N ALA A 114 0.66 13.47 -6.46
CA ALA A 114 0.22 14.81 -6.82
C ALA A 114 -1.25 14.96 -6.43
N ASP A 115 -1.59 16.04 -5.73
CA ASP A 115 -2.97 16.31 -5.29
C ASP A 115 -3.94 16.52 -6.47
N ASP A 116 -3.42 16.77 -7.68
CA ASP A 116 -4.17 17.06 -8.91
C ASP A 116 -4.25 15.87 -9.90
N GLY A 117 -3.77 14.69 -9.50
CA GLY A 117 -3.73 13.50 -10.34
C GLY A 117 -2.62 13.48 -11.41
N THR A 118 -1.74 14.48 -11.43
CA THR A 118 -0.53 14.48 -12.27
C THR A 118 0.62 13.67 -11.63
N THR A 119 1.76 13.53 -12.32
CA THR A 119 2.93 12.82 -11.76
C THR A 119 3.85 13.81 -11.05
N SER A 120 4.06 13.64 -9.74
CA SER A 120 4.98 14.49 -8.97
C SER A 120 6.44 14.16 -9.30
N ALA A 121 7.26 15.19 -9.50
CA ALA A 121 8.70 15.03 -9.66
C ALA A 121 9.34 14.55 -8.35
N ILE A 122 10.27 13.59 -8.44
CA ILE A 122 11.01 13.06 -7.30
C ILE A 122 12.35 13.79 -7.16
N ALA A 123 12.82 14.00 -5.92
CA ALA A 123 14.15 14.51 -5.65
C ALA A 123 15.23 13.58 -6.24
N GLN A 124 16.21 14.16 -6.93
CA GLN A 124 17.26 13.39 -7.60
C GLN A 124 18.50 13.18 -6.69
N PRO A 125 19.18 12.02 -6.77
CA PRO A 125 18.84 10.86 -7.59
C PRO A 125 17.58 10.14 -7.07
N GLY A 126 16.69 9.80 -8.01
CA GLY A 126 15.51 9.02 -7.69
C GLY A 126 15.85 7.56 -7.31
N PRO A 127 14.88 6.84 -6.73
CA PRO A 127 14.96 5.42 -6.45
C PRO A 127 15.25 4.60 -7.70
N SER A 128 15.91 3.46 -7.51
CA SER A 128 16.01 2.43 -8.53
C SER A 128 14.87 1.42 -8.37
N GLY A 129 14.42 0.88 -9.49
CA GLY A 129 13.37 -0.12 -9.51
C GLY A 129 13.72 -1.30 -10.42
N LEU A 130 13.06 -2.42 -10.15
CA LEU A 130 13.12 -3.63 -10.94
C LEU A 130 11.69 -4.13 -11.15
N LEU A 131 11.30 -4.29 -12.42
CA LEU A 131 10.04 -4.93 -12.80
C LEU A 131 10.35 -6.35 -13.27
N SER A 132 9.98 -7.34 -12.47
CA SER A 132 10.09 -8.74 -12.84
C SER A 132 8.83 -9.19 -13.57
N THR A 133 9.01 -9.65 -14.80
CA THR A 133 7.94 -10.12 -15.69
C THR A 133 8.20 -11.57 -16.10
N ALA A 134 7.23 -12.23 -16.71
CA ALA A 134 7.41 -13.58 -17.27
C ALA A 134 8.51 -13.65 -18.36
N ASN A 135 8.81 -12.52 -19.02
CA ASN A 135 9.76 -12.43 -20.13
C ASN A 135 11.15 -11.94 -19.71
N GLY A 136 11.35 -11.67 -18.42
CA GLY A 136 12.60 -11.15 -17.86
C GLY A 136 12.40 -9.89 -17.03
N ASP A 137 13.53 -9.39 -16.50
CA ASP A 137 13.56 -8.25 -15.60
C ASP A 137 13.88 -6.95 -16.35
N ILE A 138 13.19 -5.87 -15.97
CA ILE A 138 13.45 -4.50 -16.47
C ILE A 138 13.94 -3.65 -15.30
N ALA A 139 15.21 -3.25 -15.34
CA ALA A 139 15.80 -2.34 -14.35
C ALA A 139 15.66 -0.88 -14.81
N PHE A 140 15.29 0.02 -13.89
CA PHE A 140 15.04 1.43 -14.20
C PHE A 140 15.32 2.34 -13.01
N SER A 141 15.40 3.64 -13.29
CA SER A 141 15.35 4.72 -12.31
C SER A 141 13.97 5.39 -12.37
N VAL A 142 13.42 5.74 -11.21
CA VAL A 142 12.12 6.41 -11.12
C VAL A 142 12.32 7.92 -11.21
N LEU A 143 11.62 8.56 -12.15
CA LEU A 143 11.66 10.00 -12.35
C LEU A 143 10.46 10.68 -11.70
N ARG A 144 9.28 10.07 -11.82
CA ARG A 144 8.03 10.52 -11.21
C ARG A 144 7.17 9.32 -10.80
N ALA A 145 6.33 9.50 -9.78
CA ALA A 145 5.40 8.49 -9.32
C ALA A 145 4.04 9.11 -8.98
N ASN A 146 2.96 8.36 -9.20
CA ASN A 146 1.62 8.73 -8.78
C ASN A 146 0.79 7.48 -8.45
N VAL A 147 -0.08 7.56 -7.44
CA VAL A 147 -1.12 6.55 -7.17
C VAL A 147 -2.46 7.16 -7.53
N ARG A 148 -3.18 6.54 -8.46
CA ARG A 148 -4.54 6.95 -8.80
C ARG A 148 -5.52 6.54 -7.70
N PRO A 149 -6.71 7.18 -7.61
CA PRO A 149 -7.74 6.79 -6.64
C PRO A 149 -8.18 5.33 -6.71
N ASP A 150 -8.01 4.68 -7.87
CA ASP A 150 -8.30 3.26 -8.08
C ASP A 150 -7.16 2.32 -7.63
N GLY A 151 -6.08 2.85 -7.05
CA GLY A 151 -4.92 2.08 -6.60
C GLY A 151 -3.85 1.87 -7.67
N THR A 152 -4.08 2.29 -8.92
CA THR A 152 -3.11 2.13 -10.01
C THR A 152 -1.86 2.98 -9.75
N LEU A 153 -0.70 2.34 -9.75
CA LEU A 153 0.59 3.02 -9.65
C LEU A 153 1.09 3.39 -11.05
N VAL A 154 1.37 4.67 -11.27
CA VAL A 154 1.92 5.19 -12.52
C VAL A 154 3.31 5.74 -12.25
N LEU A 155 4.31 5.20 -12.94
CA LEU A 155 5.71 5.60 -12.84
C LEU A 155 6.17 6.16 -14.18
N ASP A 156 6.77 7.35 -14.15
CA ASP A 156 7.61 7.80 -15.25
C ASP A 156 9.04 7.36 -14.91
N ILE A 157 9.64 6.55 -15.78
CA ILE A 157 10.89 5.84 -15.53
C ILE A 157 11.93 6.11 -16.63
N ARG A 158 13.20 5.92 -16.29
CA ARG A 158 14.30 5.83 -17.25
C ARG A 158 15.00 4.48 -17.11
N PRO A 159 15.06 3.65 -18.18
CA PRO A 159 15.66 2.32 -18.12
C PRO A 159 17.16 2.40 -17.84
N LEU A 160 17.70 1.41 -17.13
CA LEU A 160 19.13 1.27 -16.81
C LEU A 160 19.86 0.33 -17.80
N GLY A 161 19.23 0.04 -18.94
CA GLY A 161 19.73 -0.84 -19.99
C GLY A 161 19.10 -0.47 -21.33
N PRO A 162 19.00 -1.43 -22.28
CA PRO A 162 18.28 -1.21 -23.53
C PRO A 162 16.86 -0.71 -23.26
N GLU A 163 16.38 0.20 -24.12
CA GLU A 163 15.02 0.70 -24.02
C GLU A 163 14.02 -0.46 -24.21
N PRO A 164 13.12 -0.72 -23.24
CA PRO A 164 12.12 -1.77 -23.39
C PRO A 164 11.10 -1.40 -24.47
N ALA A 165 10.62 -2.39 -25.20
CA ALA A 165 9.54 -2.19 -26.17
C ALA A 165 8.21 -1.83 -25.47
N THR A 166 7.33 -1.13 -26.19
CA THR A 166 5.95 -0.91 -25.75
C THR A 166 5.25 -2.25 -25.56
N VAL A 167 4.60 -2.42 -24.42
CA VAL A 167 3.86 -3.63 -24.04
C VAL A 167 2.52 -3.21 -23.45
N SER A 168 1.43 -3.66 -24.07
CA SER A 168 0.08 -3.36 -23.61
C SER A 168 -0.30 -4.10 -22.32
N SER A 169 0.36 -5.22 -22.04
CA SER A 169 0.22 -6.00 -20.80
C SER A 169 1.39 -6.98 -20.67
N PHE A 170 2.03 -6.99 -19.50
CA PHE A 170 3.00 -8.00 -19.08
C PHE A 170 2.31 -9.18 -18.36
N GLY A 171 1.02 -9.07 -18.05
CA GLY A 171 0.35 -9.95 -17.11
C GLY A 171 0.88 -9.76 -15.69
N PRO A 172 0.79 -10.78 -14.82
CA PRO A 172 1.24 -10.67 -13.43
C PRO A 172 2.72 -10.30 -13.33
N VAL A 173 3.02 -9.30 -12.52
CA VAL A 173 4.39 -8.78 -12.31
C VAL A 173 4.72 -8.60 -10.84
N VAL A 174 6.02 -8.52 -10.55
CA VAL A 174 6.54 -8.07 -9.26
C VAL A 174 7.35 -6.80 -9.48
N LEU A 175 6.90 -5.71 -8.86
CA LEU A 175 7.64 -4.44 -8.80
C LEU A 175 8.46 -4.40 -7.51
N THR A 176 9.77 -4.20 -7.64
CA THR A 176 10.66 -3.92 -6.51
C THR A 176 11.20 -2.51 -6.62
N LEU A 177 11.14 -1.73 -5.54
CA LEU A 177 11.64 -0.37 -5.46
C LEU A 177 12.65 -0.26 -4.31
N ASP A 178 13.81 0.28 -4.62
CA ASP A 178 14.92 0.53 -3.70
C ASP A 178 15.25 2.03 -3.74
N GLY A 179 15.23 2.73 -2.60
CA GLY A 179 15.50 4.15 -2.65
C GLY A 179 15.79 4.92 -1.38
N VAL A 180 15.67 4.34 -0.18
CA VAL A 180 15.93 5.13 1.04
C VAL A 180 16.98 4.47 1.90
N ALA A 181 18.19 5.05 1.86
CA ALA A 181 19.25 4.75 2.82
C ALA A 181 18.89 5.26 4.22
N GLY A 182 19.22 4.48 5.24
CA GLY A 182 19.14 4.89 6.64
C GLY A 182 17.85 4.55 7.38
N ALA A 183 17.07 3.59 6.88
CA ALA A 183 15.82 3.18 7.52
C ALA A 183 16.04 2.72 8.97
N VAL A 184 15.29 3.29 9.92
CA VAL A 184 15.25 2.81 11.31
C VAL A 184 13.88 2.20 11.56
N ASP A 185 13.84 0.91 11.90
CA ASP A 185 12.61 0.20 12.28
C ASP A 185 12.59 0.03 13.81
N VAL A 186 11.60 0.64 14.46
CA VAL A 186 11.40 0.56 15.91
C VAL A 186 10.03 -0.05 16.18
N VAL A 187 10.02 -1.22 16.82
CA VAL A 187 8.79 -1.87 17.30
C VAL A 187 8.69 -1.71 18.81
N ARG A 188 7.51 -1.32 19.30
CA ARG A 188 7.25 -1.11 20.72
C ARG A 188 5.81 -1.46 21.08
N GLU A 189 5.61 -2.32 22.07
CA GLU A 189 4.31 -2.52 22.70
C GLU A 189 3.90 -1.26 23.50
N VAL A 190 2.69 -0.78 23.26
CA VAL A 190 2.18 0.46 23.88
C VAL A 190 0.99 0.21 24.81
N ALA A 191 0.25 -0.88 24.58
CA ALA A 191 -0.84 -1.38 25.41
C ALA A 191 -0.97 -2.90 25.22
N PRO A 192 -1.66 -3.64 26.11
CA PRO A 192 -1.84 -5.09 26.00
C PRO A 192 -2.34 -5.56 24.62
N GLY A 193 -1.48 -6.23 23.87
CA GLY A 193 -1.79 -6.73 22.53
C GLY A 193 -1.81 -5.65 21.43
N ILE A 194 -1.32 -4.44 21.72
CA ILE A 194 -1.17 -3.35 20.75
C ILE A 194 0.28 -2.92 20.69
N SER A 195 0.87 -3.08 19.51
CA SER A 195 2.23 -2.62 19.22
C SER A 195 2.24 -1.48 18.22
N THR A 196 3.24 -0.62 18.32
CA THR A 196 3.56 0.38 17.31
C THR A 196 4.81 -0.04 16.58
N ARG A 197 4.84 0.20 15.27
CA ARG A 197 6.03 0.12 14.45
C ARG A 197 6.30 1.47 13.81
N VAL A 198 7.47 2.04 14.05
CA VAL A 198 7.91 3.31 13.46
C VAL A 198 9.04 3.02 12.48
N ILE A 199 8.81 3.41 11.23
CA ILE A 199 9.73 3.24 10.11
C ILE A 199 10.22 4.64 9.74
N VAL A 200 11.43 4.99 10.20
CA VAL A 200 12.03 6.29 9.91
C VAL A 200 12.63 6.27 8.51
N THR A 201 12.25 7.23 7.67
CA THR A 201 12.66 7.31 6.28
C THR A 201 12.98 8.76 5.86
N GLY A 202 13.22 8.95 4.57
CA GLY A 202 13.46 10.26 3.95
C GLY A 202 14.89 10.77 4.10
N LYS A 203 15.20 11.84 3.35
CA LYS A 203 16.50 12.52 3.44
C LYS A 203 16.70 13.04 4.87
N ARG A 204 17.85 12.76 5.48
CA ARG A 204 18.18 13.12 6.88
C ARG A 204 17.30 12.47 7.95
N ASN A 205 16.56 11.39 7.65
CA ASN A 205 15.69 10.71 8.59
C ASN A 205 14.61 11.65 9.18
N GLN A 206 14.00 12.51 8.35
CA GLN A 206 13.02 13.52 8.77
C GLN A 206 11.56 13.14 8.45
N GLN A 207 11.33 11.88 8.09
CA GLN A 207 10.01 11.32 7.79
C GLN A 207 9.85 10.02 8.57
N ALA A 208 8.60 9.64 8.87
CA ALA A 208 8.32 8.33 9.42
C ALA A 208 6.94 7.82 8.98
N VAL A 209 6.87 6.51 8.76
CA VAL A 209 5.60 5.78 8.75
C VAL A 209 5.40 5.15 10.12
N VAL A 210 4.19 5.28 10.66
CA VAL A 210 3.81 4.75 11.95
C VAL A 210 2.64 3.80 11.75
N GLN A 211 2.87 2.54 12.07
CA GLN A 211 1.89 1.48 12.01
C GLN A 211 1.48 1.09 13.42
N ILE A 212 0.19 0.83 13.62
CA ILE A 212 -0.35 0.26 14.85
C ILE A 212 -0.82 -1.14 14.52
N VAL A 213 -0.26 -2.09 15.25
CA VAL A 213 -0.35 -3.52 15.01
C VAL A 213 -1.18 -4.13 16.13
N GLY A 214 -2.23 -4.83 15.74
CA GLY A 214 -3.10 -5.56 16.65
C GLY A 214 -2.48 -6.85 17.18
N PRO A 215 -3.25 -7.61 17.99
CA PRO A 215 -2.75 -8.81 18.66
C PRO A 215 -2.50 -9.98 17.70
N ASP A 216 -3.13 -9.96 16.53
CA ASP A 216 -2.95 -10.92 15.43
C ASP A 216 -1.73 -10.61 14.56
N GLY A 217 -0.99 -9.53 14.86
CA GLY A 217 0.14 -9.07 14.07
C GLY A 217 -0.26 -8.34 12.79
N ILE A 218 -1.55 -8.06 12.59
CA ILE A 218 -2.06 -7.31 11.44
C ILE A 218 -1.97 -5.82 11.74
N VAL A 219 -1.56 -5.05 10.73
CA VAL A 219 -1.60 -3.59 10.77
C VAL A 219 -3.07 -3.15 10.76
N GLN A 220 -3.57 -2.68 11.89
CA GLN A 220 -4.93 -2.14 11.99
C GLN A 220 -4.98 -0.69 11.50
N GLU A 221 -3.90 0.06 11.75
CA GLU A 221 -3.81 1.46 11.41
C GLU A 221 -2.41 1.83 10.93
N SER A 222 -2.32 2.78 10.00
CA SER A 222 -1.03 3.20 9.46
C SER A 222 -1.09 4.65 8.98
N THR A 223 -0.06 5.43 9.32
CA THR A 223 0.00 6.85 8.99
C THR A 223 1.39 7.30 8.60
N PHE A 224 1.47 8.42 7.89
CA PHE A 224 2.72 9.06 7.49
C PHE A 224 2.84 10.44 8.15
N ILE A 225 4.02 10.70 8.71
CA ILE A 225 4.39 11.97 9.33
C ILE A 225 5.73 12.46 8.79
N ALA A 226 5.84 13.77 8.59
CA ALA A 226 7.02 14.42 8.02
C ALA A 226 7.20 15.82 8.62
N ILE A 227 8.33 16.47 8.38
CA ILE A 227 8.59 17.83 8.91
C ILE A 227 7.51 18.86 8.51
N ASP A 228 6.91 18.70 7.32
CA ASP A 228 5.84 19.56 6.81
C ASP A 228 4.43 19.03 7.12
N ARG A 229 4.33 17.81 7.67
CA ARG A 229 3.11 17.20 8.22
C ARG A 229 3.46 16.55 9.56
N PRO A 230 3.80 17.36 10.58
CA PRO A 230 4.43 16.86 11.80
C PRO A 230 3.44 16.10 12.69
N SER A 231 2.15 16.09 12.37
CA SER A 231 1.17 15.30 13.07
C SER A 231 0.19 14.69 12.09
N ALA A 232 -0.27 13.48 12.44
CA ALA A 232 -1.44 12.88 11.86
C ALA A 232 -2.50 12.80 12.97
N GLY A 233 -3.66 13.41 12.73
CA GLY A 233 -4.79 13.42 13.65
C GLY A 233 -5.71 12.22 13.43
N ILE A 234 -6.34 11.78 14.54
CA ILE A 234 -7.29 10.65 14.72
C ILE A 234 -7.07 9.51 13.73
N ILE A 235 -6.18 8.61 14.12
CA ILE A 235 -5.86 7.38 13.41
C ILE A 235 -6.79 6.28 13.95
N GLY A 236 -8.06 6.31 13.55
CA GLY A 236 -9.06 5.28 13.85
C GLY A 236 -9.15 4.83 15.32
N ASP A 237 -9.79 3.67 15.52
CA ASP A 237 -9.79 2.95 16.79
C ASP A 237 -9.02 1.63 16.60
N VAL A 238 -8.18 1.28 17.57
CA VAL A 238 -7.35 0.06 17.53
C VAL A 238 -7.71 -0.83 18.70
N ILE A 239 -7.96 -2.11 18.43
CA ILE A 239 -8.38 -3.10 19.43
C ILE A 239 -7.24 -4.09 19.66
N GLY A 240 -6.78 -4.12 20.91
CA GLY A 240 -5.82 -5.05 21.46
C GLY A 240 -6.48 -6.29 22.08
N THR A 241 -5.72 -7.02 22.88
CA THR A 241 -6.25 -8.19 23.61
C THR A 241 -7.19 -7.77 24.72
N ASP A 242 -6.74 -6.82 25.55
CA ASP A 242 -7.47 -6.32 26.72
C ASP A 242 -7.54 -4.79 26.74
N ALA A 243 -7.15 -4.16 25.64
CA ALA A 243 -7.03 -2.71 25.52
C ALA A 243 -7.68 -2.21 24.24
N GLN A 244 -8.22 -0.99 24.28
CA GLN A 244 -8.65 -0.25 23.10
C GLN A 244 -7.96 1.11 23.11
N LEU A 245 -7.43 1.53 21.96
CA LEU A 245 -6.97 2.90 21.74
C LEU A 245 -7.97 3.62 20.82
N SER A 246 -8.31 4.85 21.18
CA SER A 246 -9.11 5.76 20.37
C SER A 246 -8.52 7.16 20.41
N ASP A 247 -9.02 8.07 19.57
CA ASP A 247 -8.51 9.44 19.44
C ASP A 247 -6.99 9.49 19.22
N ILE A 248 -6.47 8.54 18.44
CA ILE A 248 -5.04 8.33 18.31
C ILE A 248 -4.42 9.48 17.52
N VAL A 249 -3.41 10.13 18.10
CA VAL A 249 -2.63 11.18 17.47
C VAL A 249 -1.16 10.80 17.53
N VAL A 250 -0.51 10.90 16.38
CA VAL A 250 0.93 10.65 16.24
C VAL A 250 1.61 11.94 15.83
N SER A 251 2.68 12.29 16.54
CA SER A 251 3.41 13.54 16.34
C SER A 251 4.91 13.31 16.18
N LEU A 252 5.51 13.99 15.21
CA LEU A 252 6.92 14.02 14.87
C LEU A 252 7.60 15.27 15.45
N ILE A 253 8.71 15.04 16.13
CA ILE A 253 9.75 16.05 16.33
C ILE A 253 10.93 15.62 15.46
N PRO A 254 11.30 16.37 14.41
CA PRO A 254 12.38 15.97 13.52
C PRO A 254 13.75 16.05 14.23
N PRO A 255 14.70 15.17 13.87
CA PRO A 255 16.05 15.20 14.42
C PRO A 255 16.80 16.48 14.00
N ARG A 256 17.67 16.96 14.90
CA ARG A 256 18.65 18.03 14.67
C ARG A 256 20.03 17.56 15.14
N ARG A 257 21.10 18.30 14.83
CA ARG A 257 22.47 17.91 15.21
C ARG A 257 22.62 17.76 16.73
N GLU A 258 21.92 18.59 17.48
CA GLU A 258 21.95 18.71 18.93
C GLU A 258 20.79 17.98 19.64
N ARG A 259 19.83 17.41 18.90
CA ARG A 259 18.60 16.86 19.46
C ARG A 259 18.11 15.64 18.69
N LEU A 260 17.82 14.56 19.40
CA LEU A 260 17.19 13.37 18.83
C LEU A 260 15.80 13.73 18.27
N GLY A 261 15.50 13.16 17.10
CA GLY A 261 14.15 13.09 16.58
C GLY A 261 13.33 12.12 17.43
N SER A 262 12.01 12.32 17.46
CA SER A 262 11.12 11.45 18.18
C SER A 262 9.73 11.41 17.57
N VAL A 263 9.09 10.24 17.67
CA VAL A 263 7.64 10.11 17.47
C VAL A 263 6.96 9.91 18.82
N THR A 264 5.91 10.68 19.07
CA THR A 264 5.04 10.52 20.23
C THR A 264 3.66 10.04 19.77
N LEU A 265 3.12 9.06 20.47
CA LEU A 265 1.73 8.63 20.35
C LEU A 265 0.96 9.14 21.57
N THR A 266 -0.19 9.76 21.32
CA THR A 266 -1.18 10.08 22.33
C THR A 266 -2.52 9.47 21.94
N ALA A 267 -3.23 8.86 22.88
CA ALA A 267 -4.53 8.24 22.63
C ALA A 267 -5.35 8.21 23.92
N GLN A 268 -6.68 8.11 23.80
CA GLN A 268 -7.48 7.57 24.89
C GLN A 268 -7.30 6.06 24.91
N MET A 269 -7.12 5.49 26.09
CA MET A 269 -6.87 4.07 26.30
C MET A 269 -7.85 3.52 27.31
N THR A 270 -8.59 2.50 26.89
CA THR A 270 -9.49 1.73 27.73
C THR A 270 -8.90 0.35 27.99
N VAL A 271 -8.77 -0.06 29.25
CA VAL A 271 -8.32 -1.42 29.63
C VAL A 271 -9.34 -1.99 30.62
N GLY A 272 -10.09 -3.00 30.20
CA GLY A 272 -11.32 -3.41 30.90
C GLY A 272 -12.29 -2.22 31.03
N ASP A 273 -12.73 -1.89 32.24
CA ASP A 273 -13.64 -0.76 32.51
C ASP A 273 -12.92 0.55 32.86
N LYS A 274 -11.59 0.62 32.69
CA LYS A 274 -10.80 1.80 33.07
C LYS A 274 -10.35 2.59 31.85
N GLU A 275 -10.76 3.85 31.81
CA GLU A 275 -10.27 4.83 30.84
C GLU A 275 -9.09 5.62 31.40
N SER A 276 -8.12 5.89 30.53
CA SER A 276 -6.94 6.69 30.83
C SER A 276 -6.39 7.32 29.56
N THR A 277 -5.54 8.34 29.70
CA THR A 277 -4.84 8.91 28.54
C THR A 277 -3.45 8.30 28.42
N LEU A 278 -3.17 7.69 27.26
CA LEU A 278 -1.85 7.23 26.87
C LEU A 278 -1.07 8.40 26.25
N SER A 279 0.15 8.65 26.73
CA SER A 279 1.09 9.58 26.09
C SER A 279 2.49 9.01 26.21
N GLN A 280 3.07 8.61 25.07
CA GLN A 280 4.32 7.86 25.06
C GLN A 280 5.16 8.20 23.84
N VAL A 281 6.48 8.36 24.05
CA VAL A 281 7.43 8.43 22.95
C VAL A 281 7.66 7.03 22.39
N ILE A 282 7.16 6.74 21.19
CA ILE A 282 7.21 5.40 20.59
C ILE A 282 8.49 5.14 19.78
N ALA A 283 9.20 6.19 19.36
CA ALA A 283 10.51 6.07 18.73
C ALA A 283 11.40 7.29 18.98
N ARG A 284 12.73 7.07 18.95
CA ARG A 284 13.76 8.12 18.97
C ARG A 284 14.91 7.77 18.05
N TRP A 285 15.49 8.75 17.35
CA TRP A 285 16.63 8.54 16.45
C TRP A 285 17.49 9.80 16.29
N SER A 286 18.74 9.63 15.87
CA SER A 286 19.63 10.73 15.51
C SER A 286 19.62 10.99 14.00
N LEU A 287 20.22 12.11 13.58
CA LEU A 287 20.59 12.29 12.17
C LEU A 287 21.58 11.18 11.73
N PRO A 288 21.61 10.84 10.43
CA PRO A 288 22.66 9.99 9.88
C PRO A 288 24.04 10.57 10.14
N VAL A 289 25.03 9.71 10.38
CA VAL A 289 26.41 10.12 10.73
C VAL A 289 27.16 10.79 9.56
N ASN A 290 26.69 10.65 8.32
CA ASN A 290 27.39 11.05 7.09
C ASN A 290 26.79 12.28 6.39
N ASP A 291 26.43 13.31 7.16
CA ASP A 291 25.72 14.50 6.65
C ASP A 291 26.44 15.82 6.91
#